data_AF-A0AAW1T364-F1
#
_entry.id   AF-A0AAW1T364-F1
#
_cell.length_a   1.000
_cell.length_b   1.000
_cell.length_c   1.000
_cell.angle_alpha   90.00
_cell.angle_beta   90.00
_cell.angle_gamma   90.00
#
_symmetry.space_group_name_H-M   'P 1'
#
loop_
_entity.id
_entity.type
_entity.pdbx_description
1 polymer ?
#
loop_
_entity_poly.entity_id
_entity_poly.type
_entity_poly.pdbx_seq_one_letter_code
_entity_poly.pdbx_strand_id
1 'polypeptide(L)'
;MSSLRTLGEPMPEGNGHRDPKFLWTESRVGLEGAIQEEKEHESDESDLLSQELRLQQRLSRLNLEIDVMDGDGNCLFRSASMGLYGTPGHHAIVRRNAVQHMRYSLQGASG
;
A
#
# COMPACT_ATOMS: atom_id res chain seq x y z
N MET A 1 23.27 17.00 -11.35
CA MET A 1 22.14 16.07 -11.52
C MET A 1 22.02 15.21 -10.27
N SER A 2 20.97 15.42 -9.48
CA SER A 2 20.28 14.44 -8.63
C SER A 2 19.43 15.20 -7.62
N SER A 3 18.17 15.42 -7.95
CA SER A 3 17.16 15.87 -6.99
C SER A 3 16.30 14.66 -6.65
N LEU A 4 16.37 14.25 -5.39
CA LEU A 4 15.66 13.12 -4.79
C LEU A 4 14.16 13.24 -5.06
N ARG A 5 13.57 12.15 -5.59
CA ARG A 5 12.12 12.04 -5.77
C ARG A 5 11.47 11.91 -4.39
N THR A 6 10.71 12.93 -4.03
CA THR A 6 9.86 12.96 -2.84
C THR A 6 8.73 11.95 -2.98
N LEU A 7 8.63 11.07 -2.01
CA LEU A 7 7.55 10.11 -1.81
C LEU A 7 6.33 10.79 -1.19
N GLY A 8 5.16 10.47 -1.72
CA GLY A 8 3.91 10.43 -0.97
C GLY A 8 3.13 11.73 -0.94
N GLU A 9 2.20 11.87 -1.88
CA GLU A 9 0.95 12.60 -1.68
C GLU A 9 -0.22 11.66 -2.08
N PRO A 10 -1.35 11.59 -1.34
CA PRO A 10 -2.50 10.78 -1.67
C PRO A 10 -3.29 11.42 -2.81
N MET A 11 -3.74 10.57 -3.73
CA MET A 11 -4.48 10.98 -4.93
C MET A 11 -5.92 11.40 -4.58
N PRO A 12 -6.45 12.45 -5.23
CA PRO A 12 -7.84 12.86 -5.07
C PRO A 12 -8.78 11.87 -5.76
N GLU A 13 -9.95 11.66 -5.14
CA GLU A 13 -11.06 10.91 -5.72
C GLU A 13 -11.76 11.80 -6.76
N GLY A 14 -11.52 11.54 -8.04
CA GLY A 14 -12.09 12.36 -9.11
C GLY A 14 -11.92 11.74 -10.49
N ASN A 15 -13.05 11.43 -11.10
CA ASN A 15 -13.20 10.88 -12.44
C ASN A 15 -12.60 11.85 -13.49
N GLY A 16 -11.48 11.48 -14.15
CA GLY A 16 -11.00 12.16 -15.35
C GLY A 16 -9.49 12.44 -15.40
N HIS A 17 -8.85 11.90 -16.45
CA HIS A 17 -7.49 12.17 -16.91
C HIS A 17 -6.34 11.50 -16.12
N ARG A 18 -5.85 10.36 -16.63
CA ARG A 18 -4.64 9.68 -16.14
C ARG A 18 -3.42 10.55 -16.45
N ASP A 19 -2.83 11.18 -15.44
CA ASP A 19 -1.57 11.94 -15.59
C ASP A 19 -0.43 10.97 -15.98
N PRO A 20 0.24 11.16 -17.13
CA PRO A 20 1.30 10.26 -17.63
C PRO A 20 2.51 10.12 -16.72
N LYS A 21 2.63 10.93 -15.66
CA LYS A 21 3.76 10.90 -14.72
C LYS A 21 3.67 9.79 -13.67
N PHE A 22 2.49 9.18 -13.49
CA PHE A 22 2.27 8.07 -12.57
C PHE A 22 1.63 6.89 -13.30
N LEU A 23 2.37 6.35 -14.27
CA LEU A 23 1.98 5.11 -14.94
C LEU A 23 2.24 3.95 -13.98
N TRP A 24 1.16 3.31 -13.54
CA TRP A 24 1.23 2.00 -12.92
C TRP A 24 1.99 1.03 -13.82
N THR A 25 2.81 0.17 -13.22
CA THR A 25 3.43 -0.93 -13.95
C THR A 25 2.34 -1.88 -14.47
N GLU A 26 2.59 -2.58 -15.57
CA GLU A 26 1.66 -3.62 -16.07
C GLU A 26 1.33 -4.65 -14.98
N SER A 27 2.33 -5.00 -14.18
CA SER A 27 2.19 -5.87 -13.01
C SER A 27 1.19 -5.32 -11.98
N ARG A 28 1.20 -4.01 -11.72
CA ARG A 28 0.22 -3.39 -10.83
C ARG A 28 -1.19 -3.43 -11.40
N VAL A 29 -1.37 -3.10 -12.67
CA VAL A 29 -2.70 -3.11 -13.31
C VAL A 29 -3.30 -4.51 -13.26
N GLY A 30 -2.49 -5.55 -13.53
CA GLY A 30 -2.92 -6.94 -13.39
C GLY A 30 -3.33 -7.30 -11.96
N LEU A 31 -2.54 -6.87 -10.96
CA LEU A 31 -2.85 -7.11 -9.56
C LEU A 31 -4.16 -6.42 -9.13
N GLU A 32 -4.42 -5.20 -9.59
CA GLU A 32 -5.67 -4.49 -9.27
C GLU A 32 -6.91 -5.22 -9.80
N GLY A 33 -6.81 -5.82 -11.00
CA GLY A 33 -7.86 -6.70 -11.54
C GLY A 33 -8.09 -7.94 -10.68
N ALA A 34 -7.00 -8.65 -10.33
CA ALA A 34 -7.08 -9.85 -9.50
C ALA A 34 -7.64 -9.58 -8.09
N ILE A 35 -7.31 -8.43 -7.50
CA ILE A 35 -7.88 -8.00 -6.20
C ILE A 35 -9.39 -7.79 -6.31
N GLN A 36 -9.88 -7.24 -7.42
CA GLN A 36 -11.31 -7.03 -7.61
C GLN A 36 -12.06 -8.36 -7.75
N GLU A 37 -11.50 -9.31 -8.51
CA GLU A 37 -12.04 -10.67 -8.62
C GLU A 37 -12.08 -11.38 -7.25
N GLU A 38 -11.01 -11.26 -6.46
CA GLU A 38 -10.93 -11.83 -5.11
C GLU A 38 -11.93 -11.21 -4.11
N LYS A 39 -12.33 -9.94 -4.31
CA LYS A 39 -13.38 -9.30 -3.50
C LYS A 39 -14.77 -9.84 -3.82
N GLU A 40 -15.01 -10.21 -5.07
CA GLU A 40 -16.26 -10.79 -5.55
C GLU A 40 -16.36 -12.28 -5.22
N HIS A 41 -15.26 -12.90 -4.81
CA HIS A 41 -15.20 -14.29 -4.39
C HIS A 41 -15.80 -14.46 -2.97
N GLU A 42 -17.07 -14.85 -2.90
CA GLU A 42 -17.68 -15.41 -1.69
C GLU A 42 -17.06 -16.77 -1.38
N SER A 43 -16.36 -16.90 -0.25
CA SER A 43 -15.85 -18.19 0.22
C SER A 43 -16.86 -18.86 1.16
N ASP A 44 -17.45 -19.97 0.74
CA ASP A 44 -18.38 -20.78 1.55
C ASP A 44 -17.71 -21.37 2.82
N GLU A 45 -16.38 -21.53 2.82
CA GLU A 45 -15.59 -22.14 3.91
C GLU A 45 -15.12 -21.11 4.99
N SER A 46 -15.94 -20.11 5.30
CA SER A 46 -15.54 -18.91 6.06
C SER A 46 -15.37 -19.13 7.57
N ASP A 47 -16.13 -20.02 8.21
CA ASP A 47 -16.34 -19.96 9.66
C ASP A 47 -15.42 -20.85 10.50
N LEU A 48 -14.67 -21.77 9.88
CA LEU A 48 -13.78 -22.70 10.60
C LEU A 48 -12.29 -22.30 10.55
N LEU A 49 -11.92 -21.35 9.70
CA LEU A 49 -10.53 -20.94 9.51
C LEU A 49 -10.14 -19.80 10.47
N SER A 50 -8.89 -19.81 10.93
CA SER A 50 -8.34 -18.66 11.63
C SER A 50 -8.22 -17.46 10.68
N GLN A 51 -8.27 -16.24 11.23
CA GLN A 51 -8.13 -15.01 10.44
C GLN A 51 -6.82 -14.99 9.64
N GLU A 52 -5.74 -15.49 10.23
CA GLU A 52 -4.43 -15.62 9.59
C GLU A 52 -4.46 -16.59 8.41
N LEU A 53 -5.05 -17.78 8.58
CA LEU A 53 -5.14 -18.78 7.52
C LEU A 53 -6.03 -18.30 6.37
N ARG A 54 -7.14 -17.61 6.71
CA ARG A 54 -8.01 -16.96 5.73
C ARG A 54 -7.23 -15.89 4.94
N LEU A 55 -6.40 -15.08 5.59
CA LEU A 55 -5.58 -14.09 4.90
C LEU A 55 -4.56 -14.77 3.97
N GLN A 56 -3.85 -15.79 4.45
CA GLN A 56 -2.86 -16.54 3.66
C GLN A 56 -3.46 -17.16 2.40
N GLN A 57 -4.66 -17.75 2.48
CA GLN A 57 -5.34 -18.32 1.31
C GLN A 57 -5.72 -17.27 0.26
N ARG A 58 -6.12 -16.07 0.69
CA ARG A 58 -6.45 -14.97 -0.24
C ARG A 58 -5.18 -14.45 -0.92
N LEU A 59 -4.09 -14.32 -0.15
CA LEU A 59 -2.80 -13.87 -0.69
C LEU A 59 -2.22 -14.87 -1.69
N SER A 60 -2.32 -16.18 -1.42
CA SER A 60 -1.80 -17.20 -2.34
C SER A 60 -2.50 -17.20 -3.70
N ARG A 61 -3.83 -16.94 -3.75
CA ARG A 61 -4.58 -16.75 -5.00
C ARG A 61 -4.10 -15.53 -5.81
N LEU A 62 -3.63 -14.51 -5.12
CA LEU A 62 -3.05 -13.30 -5.72
C LEU A 62 -1.54 -13.43 -5.99
N ASN A 63 -0.95 -14.60 -5.74
CA ASN A 63 0.48 -14.84 -5.84
C ASN A 63 1.32 -13.88 -4.96
N LEU A 64 0.78 -13.54 -3.78
CA LEU A 64 1.36 -12.72 -2.73
C LEU A 64 1.65 -13.57 -1.48
N GLU A 65 2.53 -13.07 -0.62
CA GLU A 65 2.87 -13.70 0.65
C GLU A 65 2.89 -12.69 1.81
N ILE A 66 2.84 -13.19 3.04
CA ILE A 66 2.96 -12.37 4.25
C ILE A 66 4.43 -12.19 4.58
N ASP A 67 4.88 -10.94 4.57
CA ASP A 67 6.19 -10.55 5.09
C ASP A 67 6.05 -10.00 6.52
N VAL A 68 6.55 -10.76 7.50
CA VAL A 68 6.33 -10.50 8.93
C VAL A 68 7.22 -9.36 9.40
N MET A 69 6.59 -8.26 9.84
CA MET A 69 7.29 -7.11 10.44
C MET A 69 7.42 -7.24 11.96
N ASP A 70 8.41 -6.55 12.53
CA ASP A 70 8.50 -6.38 13.98
C ASP A 70 7.19 -5.80 14.54
N GLY A 71 6.64 -6.43 15.58
CA GLY A 71 5.40 -6.04 16.26
C GLY A 71 5.56 -4.81 17.17
N ASP A 72 6.25 -3.77 16.70
CA ASP A 72 6.48 -2.52 17.41
C ASP A 72 5.53 -1.39 16.94
N GLY A 73 5.61 -0.23 17.58
CA GLY A 73 4.84 0.96 17.17
C GLY A 73 5.22 1.54 15.81
N ASN A 74 6.18 0.95 15.09
CA ASN A 74 6.62 1.35 13.76
C ASN A 74 6.21 0.35 12.67
N CYS A 75 5.52 -0.74 13.02
CA CYS A 75 5.17 -1.83 12.09
C CYS A 75 4.53 -1.34 10.78
N LEU A 76 3.63 -0.34 10.86
CA LEU A 76 3.01 0.30 9.70
C LEU A 76 4.03 0.96 8.76
N PHE A 77 5.04 1.63 9.30
CA PHE A 77 6.06 2.30 8.50
C PHE A 77 7.12 1.30 8.00
N ARG A 78 7.34 0.19 8.71
CA ARG A 78 8.20 -0.91 8.27
C ARG A 78 7.60 -1.63 7.06
N SER A 79 6.30 -1.96 7.10
CA SER A 79 5.61 -2.59 5.96
C SER A 79 5.59 -1.67 4.72
N ALA A 80 5.34 -0.37 4.92
CA ALA A 80 5.44 0.60 3.84
C ALA A 80 6.88 0.74 3.29
N SER A 81 7.88 0.70 4.17
CA SER A 81 9.30 0.73 3.77
C SER A 81 9.69 -0.50 2.96
N MET A 82 9.18 -1.69 3.30
CA MET A 82 9.36 -2.90 2.50
C MET A 82 8.84 -2.72 1.08
N GLY A 83 7.61 -2.22 0.92
CA GLY A 83 7.02 -2.01 -0.41
C GLY A 83 7.73 -0.94 -1.25
N LEU A 84 8.33 0.07 -0.61
CA LEU A 84 8.98 1.20 -1.32
C LEU A 84 10.47 0.96 -1.61
N TYR A 85 11.17 0.27 -0.70
CA TYR A 85 12.62 0.18 -0.70
C TYR A 85 13.16 -1.26 -0.64
N GLY A 86 12.29 -2.27 -0.51
CA GLY A 86 12.71 -3.66 -0.30
C GLY A 86 13.40 -3.89 1.05
N THR A 87 13.23 -2.99 2.01
CA THR A 87 13.82 -3.10 3.35
C THR A 87 12.94 -2.39 4.39
N PRO A 88 12.81 -2.90 5.63
CA PRO A 88 12.06 -2.21 6.67
C PRO A 88 12.91 -1.09 7.32
N GLY A 89 14.22 -1.03 7.03
CA GLY A 89 15.18 -0.14 7.68
C GLY A 89 14.95 1.36 7.44
N HIS A 90 14.17 1.73 6.42
CA HIS A 90 13.83 3.13 6.14
C HIS A 90 12.51 3.59 6.80
N HIS A 91 11.93 2.81 7.72
CA HIS A 91 10.67 3.15 8.39
C HIS A 91 10.66 4.57 9.01
N ALA A 92 11.79 5.04 9.55
CA ALA A 92 11.89 6.40 10.11
C ALA A 92 11.76 7.51 9.05
N ILE A 93 12.31 7.29 7.86
CA ILE A 93 12.21 8.22 6.72
C ILE A 93 10.76 8.23 6.21
N VAL A 94 10.16 7.05 6.03
CA VAL A 94 8.76 6.89 5.61
C VAL A 94 7.82 7.62 6.57
N ARG A 95 7.98 7.42 7.88
CA ARG A 95 7.20 8.12 8.91
C ARG A 95 7.32 9.64 8.82
N ARG A 96 8.56 10.15 8.68
CA ARG A 96 8.80 11.59 8.57
C ARG A 96 8.07 12.19 7.36
N ASN A 97 8.21 11.56 6.20
CA ASN A 97 7.61 12.03 4.96
C ASN A 97 6.08 11.98 5.02
N ALA A 98 5.51 10.89 5.54
CA ALA A 98 4.06 10.76 5.71
C ALA A 98 3.49 11.86 6.61
N VAL A 99 4.12 12.12 7.77
CA VAL A 99 3.68 13.17 8.70
C VAL A 99 3.85 14.56 8.10
N GLN A 100 4.94 14.82 7.40
CA GLN A 100 5.17 16.08 6.71
C GLN A 100 4.09 16.33 5.65
N HIS A 101 3.78 15.32 4.85
CA HIS A 101 2.73 15.41 3.85
C HIS A 101 1.35 15.68 4.48
N MET A 102 0.98 14.95 5.54
CA MET A 102 -0.28 15.21 6.28
C MET A 102 -0.39 16.66 6.77
N ARG A 103 0.72 17.25 7.24
CA ARG A 103 0.73 18.65 7.70
C ARG A 103 0.49 19.64 6.56
N TYR A 104 1.08 19.42 5.39
CA TYR A 104 0.87 20.30 4.24
C TYR A 104 -0.57 20.22 3.73
N SER A 105 -1.12 19.02 3.60
CA SER A 105 -2.50 18.82 3.13
C SER A 105 -3.54 19.44 4.08
N LEU A 106 -3.28 19.42 5.39
CA LEU A 106 -4.15 20.08 6.37
C LEU A 106 -4.07 21.62 6.30
N GLN A 107 -2.92 22.19 5.93
CA GLN A 107 -2.76 23.64 5.78
C GLN A 107 -3.45 24.18 4.51
N GLY A 108 -3.51 23.38 3.44
CA GLY A 108 -4.23 23.74 2.20
C GLY A 108 -5.76 23.68 2.31
N ALA A 109 -6.32 22.99 3.31
CA ALA A 109 -7.76 22.85 3.52
C ALA A 109 -8.38 23.95 4.42
N SER A 110 -7.55 24.85 4.95
CA SER A 110 -7.97 25.94 5.87
C SER A 110 -8.01 27.32 5.21
N GLY A 111 -7.94 27.39 3.87
CA GLY A 111 -7.92 28.62 3.07
C GLY A 111 -9.13 28.76 2.17
#